data_AF-A0A453CL54-F1
#
_entry.id   AF-A0A453CL54-F1
#
_cell.length_a   1.000
_cell.length_b   1.000
_cell.length_c   1.000
_cell.angle_alpha   90.00
_cell.angle_beta   90.00
_cell.angle_gamma   90.00
#
_symmetry.space_group_name_H-M   'P 1'
#
loop_
_entity.id
_entity.type
_entity.pdbx_description
1 polymer ?
#
loop_
_entity_poly.entity_id
_entity_poly.type
_entity_poly.pdbx_seq_one_letter_code
_entity_poly.pdbx_strand_id
1 'polypeptide(L)'
;AGADLKGLGSADPIIVAITEGLTDCLKCLLNAGADPNVIDDFGRLPIEVAASHNSREDVEILFPVTSRIPSVRDWSIDGIMAYVKSKEKDDPILKMNPANMKIEGNKAYKRKDYITAARLYTMAEGDYPENVTLISNRSVCWLNMGEGDKALRDAQICRALRRDWPKACFREGAAQILLKDYEKACDAFLDGLKLDPGNSEIENAYSSPSIEVLVWKDKIH
;
A
#
# COMPACT_ATOMS: atom_id res chain seq x y z
N ALA A 1 0.47 16.76 24.40
CA ALA A 1 0.95 15.41 24.10
C ALA A 1 1.16 15.34 22.59
N GLY A 2 2.38 15.59 22.13
CA GLY A 2 2.74 15.49 20.71
C GLY A 2 3.17 14.07 20.43
N ALA A 3 2.28 13.27 19.84
CA ALA A 3 2.67 12.02 19.22
C ALA A 3 3.18 12.37 17.83
N ASP A 4 4.51 12.45 17.70
CA ASP A 4 5.19 12.42 16.41
C ASP A 4 5.02 11.00 15.85
N LEU A 5 3.89 10.76 15.17
CA LEU A 5 3.55 9.50 14.48
C LEU A 5 4.26 9.41 13.13
N LYS A 6 5.49 9.92 13.05
CA LYS A 6 6.32 9.76 11.85
C LYS A 6 6.80 8.31 11.76
N GLY A 7 6.18 7.56 10.85
CA GLY A 7 6.87 6.51 10.12
C GLY A 7 6.53 5.06 10.43
N LEU A 8 5.26 4.71 10.70
CA LEU A 8 4.81 3.31 10.63
C LEU A 8 3.56 3.16 9.75
N GLY A 9 3.77 2.82 8.46
CA GLY A 9 2.97 1.91 7.64
C GLY A 9 1.46 2.11 7.40
N SER A 10 0.73 2.92 8.17
CA SER A 10 -0.64 3.28 7.87
C SER A 10 -0.63 4.38 6.80
N ALA A 11 -1.27 4.15 5.66
CA ALA A 11 -1.46 5.21 4.67
C ALA A 11 -2.08 6.43 5.39
N ASP A 12 -1.46 7.61 5.23
CA ASP A 12 -1.91 8.81 5.93
C ASP A 12 -3.41 9.03 5.68
N PRO A 13 -4.22 9.22 6.74
CA PRO A 13 -5.68 9.29 6.59
C PRO A 13 -6.14 10.33 5.55
N ILE A 14 -5.36 11.40 5.40
CA ILE A 14 -5.62 12.45 4.42
C ILE A 14 -5.46 11.94 2.98
N ILE A 15 -4.45 11.10 2.71
CA ILE A 15 -4.23 10.49 1.40
C ILE A 15 -5.35 9.50 1.08
N VAL A 16 -5.72 8.67 2.06
CA VAL A 16 -6.84 7.71 1.90
C VAL A 16 -8.14 8.43 1.58
N ALA A 17 -8.46 9.50 2.32
CA ALA A 17 -9.68 10.28 2.06
C ALA A 17 -9.72 10.83 0.62
N ILE A 18 -8.58 11.27 0.07
CA ILE A 18 -8.50 11.78 -1.31
C ILE A 18 -8.65 10.66 -2.33
N THR A 19 -7.94 9.53 -2.14
CA THR A 19 -8.01 8.39 -3.06
C THR A 19 -9.41 7.79 -3.13
N GLU A 20 -10.13 7.76 -2.00
CA GLU A 20 -11.49 7.25 -1.92
C GLU A 20 -12.57 8.31 -2.26
N GLY A 21 -12.18 9.55 -2.62
CA GLY A 21 -13.11 10.64 -2.94
C GLY A 21 -13.96 11.12 -1.75
N LEU A 22 -13.48 10.92 -0.53
CA LEU A 22 -14.17 11.26 0.72
C LEU A 22 -13.88 12.73 1.12
N THR A 23 -14.33 13.68 0.31
CA THR A 23 -14.06 15.12 0.48
C THR A 23 -14.47 15.67 1.85
N ASP A 24 -15.57 15.20 2.42
CA ASP A 24 -15.99 15.61 3.78
C ASP A 24 -15.05 15.08 4.87
N CYS A 25 -14.49 13.88 4.68
CA CYS A 25 -13.47 13.33 5.58
C CYS A 25 -12.17 14.13 5.46
N LEU A 26 -11.78 14.53 4.25
CA LEU A 26 -10.64 15.42 4.02
C LEU A 26 -10.78 16.73 4.81
N LYS A 27 -11.95 17.40 4.73
CA LYS A 27 -12.23 18.63 5.49
C LYS A 27 -12.12 18.38 7.01
N CYS A 28 -12.69 17.28 7.51
CA CYS A 28 -12.61 16.92 8.93
C CYS A 28 -11.17 16.68 9.39
N LEU A 29 -10.36 15.97 8.59
CA LEU A 29 -8.97 15.65 8.92
C LEU A 29 -8.09 16.91 8.97
N LEU A 30 -8.25 17.83 8.01
CA LEU A 30 -7.55 19.11 8.03
C LEU A 30 -7.93 19.95 9.25
N ASN A 31 -9.21 20.00 9.60
CA ASN A 31 -9.68 20.68 10.81
C ASN A 31 -9.12 20.04 12.11
N ALA A 32 -8.85 18.73 12.08
CA ALA A 32 -8.21 18.01 13.18
C ALA A 32 -6.67 18.20 13.24
N GLY A 33 -6.09 18.96 12.30
CA GLY A 33 -4.66 19.24 12.25
C GLY A 33 -3.83 18.21 11.48
N ALA A 34 -4.43 17.43 10.58
CA ALA A 34 -3.66 16.59 9.66
C ALA A 34 -2.71 17.44 8.81
N ASP A 35 -1.47 16.98 8.63
CA ASP A 35 -0.47 17.71 7.83
C ASP A 35 -0.80 17.58 6.32
N PRO A 36 -1.08 18.70 5.62
CA PRO A 36 -1.38 18.69 4.18
C PRO A 36 -0.13 18.52 3.29
N ASN A 37 1.05 18.35 3.88
CA ASN A 37 2.34 18.19 3.19
C ASN A 37 2.97 16.81 3.41
N VAL A 38 2.23 15.84 3.96
CA VAL A 38 2.67 14.44 3.96
C VAL A 38 2.92 13.96 2.52
N ILE A 39 3.82 13.01 2.31
CA ILE A 39 4.06 12.43 0.99
C ILE A 39 3.50 11.02 0.97
N ASP A 40 2.81 10.66 -0.11
CA ASP A 40 2.37 9.28 -0.32
C ASP A 40 3.55 8.35 -0.65
N ASP A 41 3.25 7.06 -0.82
CA ASP A 41 4.24 6.03 -1.15
C ASP A 41 4.96 6.23 -2.49
N PHE A 42 4.44 7.13 -3.32
CA PHE A 42 5.00 7.50 -4.62
C PHE A 42 5.69 8.87 -4.58
N GLY A 43 5.83 9.47 -3.40
CA GLY A 43 6.48 10.77 -3.20
C GLY A 43 5.64 11.97 -3.65
N ARG A 44 4.32 11.83 -3.70
CA ARG A 44 3.38 12.89 -4.10
C ARG A 44 2.73 13.54 -2.88
N LEU A 45 2.51 14.84 -2.94
CA LEU A 45 1.74 15.55 -1.92
C LEU A 45 0.23 15.30 -2.07
N PRO A 46 -0.59 15.43 -1.00
CA PRO A 46 -2.04 15.33 -1.05
C PRO A 46 -2.66 16.12 -2.20
N ILE A 47 -2.18 17.35 -2.44
CA ILE A 47 -2.69 18.21 -3.52
C ILE A 47 -2.36 17.67 -4.92
N GLU A 48 -1.21 17.01 -5.08
CA GLU A 48 -0.84 16.34 -6.33
C GLU A 48 -1.68 15.06 -6.53
N VAL A 49 -1.96 14.32 -5.45
CA VAL A 49 -2.86 13.17 -5.47
C VAL A 49 -4.28 13.60 -5.87
N ALA A 50 -4.83 14.64 -5.27
CA ALA A 50 -6.15 15.19 -5.62
C ALA A 50 -6.22 15.61 -7.10
N ALA A 51 -5.19 16.30 -7.59
CA ALA A 51 -5.09 16.69 -9.00
C ALA A 51 -5.00 15.48 -9.95
N SER A 52 -4.29 14.40 -9.57
CA SER A 52 -4.22 13.17 -10.38
C SER A 52 -5.57 12.45 -10.51
N HIS A 53 -6.42 12.55 -9.49
CA HIS A 53 -7.80 12.04 -9.52
C HIS A 53 -8.77 13.02 -10.19
N ASN A 54 -8.27 14.14 -10.73
CA ASN A 54 -9.06 15.21 -11.34
C ASN A 54 -10.15 15.77 -10.39
N SER A 55 -9.90 15.68 -9.06
CA SER A 55 -10.79 16.18 -8.02
C SER A 55 -10.50 17.66 -7.75
N ARG A 56 -11.19 18.55 -8.48
CA ARG A 56 -10.99 19.99 -8.33
C ARG A 56 -11.34 20.49 -6.93
N GLU A 57 -12.41 19.95 -6.33
CA GLU A 57 -12.86 20.36 -4.99
C GLU A 57 -11.78 20.06 -3.95
N ASP A 58 -11.17 18.87 -3.99
CA ASP A 58 -10.11 18.52 -3.05
C ASP A 58 -8.85 19.38 -3.25
N VAL A 59 -8.51 19.72 -4.51
CA VAL A 59 -7.42 20.67 -4.80
C VAL A 59 -7.73 22.05 -4.24
N GLU A 60 -8.96 22.54 -4.37
CA GLU A 60 -9.41 23.82 -3.81
C GLU A 60 -9.31 23.85 -2.29
N ILE A 61 -9.64 22.75 -1.61
CA ILE A 61 -9.53 22.60 -0.15
C ILE A 61 -8.07 22.57 0.31
N LEU A 62 -7.19 21.87 -0.42
CA LEU A 62 -5.79 21.71 -0.06
C LEU A 62 -4.93 22.93 -0.41
N PHE A 63 -5.27 23.64 -1.49
CA PHE A 63 -4.51 24.79 -1.99
C PHE A 63 -4.10 25.84 -0.93
N PRO A 64 -5.00 26.33 -0.04
CA PRO A 64 -4.63 27.33 0.96
C PRO A 64 -3.75 26.78 2.09
N VAL A 65 -3.67 25.46 2.27
CA VAL A 65 -2.98 24.82 3.39
C VAL A 65 -1.71 24.06 2.97
N THR A 66 -1.51 23.82 1.68
CA THR A 66 -0.31 23.16 1.14
C THR A 66 0.81 24.16 0.83
N SER A 67 2.04 23.79 1.21
CA SER A 67 3.25 24.54 0.86
C SER A 67 3.47 24.57 -0.65
N ARG A 68 3.93 25.70 -1.17
CA ARG A 68 4.17 25.87 -2.60
C ARG A 68 5.18 24.84 -3.11
N ILE A 69 4.79 24.11 -4.16
CA ILE A 69 5.66 23.16 -4.85
C ILE A 69 6.59 23.95 -5.81
N PRO A 70 7.92 23.95 -5.61
CA PRO A 70 8.83 24.78 -6.40
C PRO A 70 8.81 24.49 -7.91
N SER A 71 8.52 23.25 -8.28
CA SER A 71 8.45 22.81 -9.68
C SER A 71 7.20 23.30 -10.41
N VAL A 72 6.17 23.76 -9.69
CA VAL A 72 4.93 24.28 -10.26
C VAL A 72 5.12 25.78 -10.55
N ARG A 73 5.25 26.13 -11.83
CA ARG A 73 5.46 27.52 -12.27
C ARG A 73 4.24 28.40 -11.99
N ASP A 74 3.06 27.91 -12.38
CA ASP A 74 1.77 28.55 -12.13
C ASP A 74 1.14 27.98 -10.85
N TRP A 75 1.31 28.69 -9.73
CA TRP A 75 0.76 28.27 -8.44
C TRP A 75 -0.70 28.74 -8.30
N SER A 76 -1.56 28.13 -9.11
CA SER A 76 -3.02 28.23 -9.08
C SER A 76 -3.61 26.83 -9.11
N ILE A 77 -4.90 26.68 -8.82
CA ILE A 77 -5.61 25.40 -8.92
C ILE A 77 -5.43 24.81 -10.33
N ASP A 78 -5.63 25.63 -11.37
CA ASP A 78 -5.47 25.23 -12.77
C ASP A 78 -4.01 24.91 -13.12
N GLY A 79 -3.06 25.68 -12.61
CA GLY A 79 -1.63 25.46 -12.82
C GLY A 79 -1.11 24.17 -12.17
N ILE A 80 -1.60 23.83 -10.98
CA ILE A 80 -1.28 22.55 -10.30
C ILE A 80 -1.89 21.38 -11.07
N MET A 81 -3.17 21.46 -11.44
CA MET A 81 -3.85 20.43 -12.24
C MET A 81 -3.13 20.21 -13.58
N ALA A 82 -2.75 21.29 -14.27
CA ALA A 82 -1.99 21.22 -15.52
C ALA A 82 -0.59 20.63 -15.33
N TYR A 83 0.10 20.99 -14.25
CA TYR A 83 1.41 20.44 -13.91
C TYR A 83 1.35 18.93 -13.69
N VAL A 84 0.44 18.45 -12.84
CA VAL A 84 0.28 17.01 -12.56
C VAL A 84 -0.07 16.26 -13.84
N LYS A 85 -1.03 16.77 -14.62
CA LYS A 85 -1.38 16.19 -15.93
C LYS A 85 -0.20 16.14 -16.90
N SER A 86 0.70 17.13 -16.88
CA SER A 86 1.90 17.13 -17.73
C SER A 86 2.90 16.06 -17.31
N LYS A 87 3.14 15.89 -16.00
CA LYS A 87 3.97 14.81 -15.45
C LYS A 87 3.41 13.45 -15.82
N GLU A 88 2.11 13.28 -15.72
CA GLU A 88 1.40 12.06 -16.06
C GLU A 88 1.49 11.74 -17.56
N LYS A 89 1.31 12.75 -18.41
CA LYS A 89 1.45 12.60 -19.86
C LYS A 89 2.86 12.12 -20.26
N ASP A 90 3.88 12.52 -19.51
CA ASP A 90 5.26 12.13 -19.79
C ASP A 90 5.67 10.83 -19.10
N ASP A 91 4.89 10.32 -18.13
CA ASP A 91 5.17 9.05 -17.46
C ASP A 91 5.01 7.87 -18.45
N PRO A 92 6.10 7.12 -18.74
CA PRO A 92 6.04 5.97 -19.62
C PRO A 92 5.09 4.88 -19.12
N ILE A 93 4.89 4.79 -17.80
CA ILE A 93 4.04 3.78 -17.19
C ILE A 93 2.57 4.06 -17.49
N LEU A 94 2.12 5.32 -17.46
CA LEU A 94 0.72 5.67 -17.77
C LEU A 94 0.34 5.42 -19.24
N LYS A 95 1.32 5.39 -20.15
CA LYS A 95 1.11 5.02 -21.56
C LYS A 95 1.02 3.50 -21.77
N MET A 96 1.37 2.71 -20.77
CA MET A 96 1.44 1.27 -20.86
C MET A 96 0.05 0.66 -20.67
N ASN A 97 -0.28 -0.40 -21.40
CA ASN A 97 -1.51 -1.14 -21.11
C ASN A 97 -1.34 -1.98 -19.81
N PRO A 98 -2.43 -2.33 -19.12
CA PRO A 98 -2.33 -3.08 -17.85
C PRO A 98 -1.58 -4.41 -17.94
N ALA A 99 -1.70 -5.13 -19.07
CA ALA A 99 -1.00 -6.39 -19.28
C ALA A 99 0.52 -6.20 -19.32
N ASN A 100 0.97 -5.15 -20.00
CA ASN A 100 2.37 -4.77 -20.10
C ASN A 100 2.90 -4.22 -18.76
N MET A 101 2.09 -3.46 -18.01
CA MET A 101 2.45 -3.01 -16.66
C MET A 101 2.74 -4.19 -15.74
N LYS A 102 1.92 -5.25 -15.77
CA LYS A 102 2.18 -6.49 -15.01
C LYS A 102 3.52 -7.12 -15.39
N ILE A 103 3.83 -7.20 -16.69
CA ILE A 103 5.09 -7.79 -17.19
C ILE A 103 6.29 -6.98 -16.70
N GLU A 104 6.24 -5.65 -16.82
CA GLU A 104 7.31 -4.78 -16.32
C GLU A 104 7.39 -4.79 -14.80
N GLY A 105 6.27 -4.88 -14.08
CA GLY A 105 6.23 -5.01 -12.63
C GLY A 105 6.98 -6.27 -12.18
N ASN A 106 6.76 -7.39 -12.86
CA ASN A 106 7.51 -8.62 -12.62
C ASN A 106 9.01 -8.48 -12.93
N LYS A 107 9.39 -7.73 -13.98
CA LYS A 107 10.81 -7.46 -14.28
C LYS A 107 11.44 -6.55 -13.22
N ALA A 108 10.75 -5.51 -12.78
CA ALA A 108 11.19 -4.61 -11.71
C ALA A 108 11.36 -5.38 -10.40
N TYR A 109 10.41 -6.24 -10.04
CA TYR A 109 10.48 -7.11 -8.87
C TYR A 109 11.73 -8.00 -8.92
N LYS A 110 12.02 -8.64 -10.07
CA LYS A 110 13.24 -9.46 -10.25
C LYS A 110 14.53 -8.65 -10.10
N ARG A 111 14.51 -7.36 -10.42
CA ARG A 111 15.62 -6.43 -10.20
C ARG A 111 15.69 -5.88 -8.76
N LYS A 112 14.80 -6.31 -7.87
CA LYS A 112 14.63 -5.79 -6.50
C LYS A 112 14.23 -4.30 -6.45
N ASP A 113 13.75 -3.76 -7.56
CA ASP A 113 13.15 -2.43 -7.61
C ASP A 113 11.68 -2.54 -7.17
N TYR A 114 11.50 -2.70 -5.85
CA TYR A 114 10.21 -3.01 -5.26
C TYR A 114 9.24 -1.82 -5.33
N ILE A 115 9.75 -0.58 -5.28
CA ILE A 115 8.95 0.63 -5.42
C ILE A 115 8.34 0.70 -6.83
N THR A 116 9.16 0.56 -7.87
CA THR A 116 8.65 0.56 -9.25
C THR A 116 7.71 -0.62 -9.50
N ALA A 117 8.03 -1.80 -8.96
CA ALA A 117 7.16 -2.97 -9.08
C ALA A 117 5.79 -2.75 -8.42
N ALA A 118 5.75 -2.23 -7.19
CA ALA A 118 4.50 -1.94 -6.47
C ALA A 118 3.66 -0.89 -7.22
N ARG A 119 4.31 0.14 -7.76
CA ARG A 119 3.65 1.15 -8.60
C ARG A 119 3.03 0.52 -9.85
N LEU A 120 3.79 -0.31 -10.56
CA LEU A 120 3.32 -1.01 -11.77
C LEU A 120 2.15 -1.96 -11.47
N TYR A 121 2.17 -2.67 -10.35
CA TYR A 121 1.05 -3.53 -9.95
C TYR A 121 -0.20 -2.72 -9.59
N THR A 122 -0.04 -1.61 -8.88
CA THR A 122 -1.16 -0.71 -8.53
C THR A 122 -1.81 -0.13 -9.79
N MET A 123 -1.00 0.33 -10.74
CA MET A 123 -1.52 0.89 -12.00
C MET A 123 -2.12 -0.19 -12.92
N ALA A 124 -1.61 -1.42 -12.86
CA ALA A 124 -2.15 -2.55 -13.62
C ALA A 124 -3.48 -3.08 -13.05
N GLU A 125 -3.71 -2.89 -11.75
CA GLU A 125 -4.98 -3.20 -11.08
C GLU A 125 -6.10 -2.29 -11.59
N GLY A 126 -5.82 -0.98 -11.70
CA GLY A 126 -6.82 0.02 -12.06
C GLY A 126 -8.01 0.01 -11.08
N ASP A 127 -9.21 0.29 -11.59
CA ASP A 127 -10.44 0.31 -10.78
C ASP A 127 -11.05 -1.08 -10.52
N TYR A 128 -10.45 -2.15 -11.08
CA TYR A 128 -11.00 -3.50 -11.02
C TYR A 128 -10.11 -4.44 -10.20
N PRO A 129 -10.42 -4.65 -8.90
CA PRO A 129 -9.63 -5.49 -7.99
C PRO A 129 -9.74 -7.01 -8.26
N GLU A 130 -10.30 -7.43 -9.41
CA GLU A 130 -10.53 -8.84 -9.72
C GLU A 130 -9.22 -9.64 -9.86
N ASN A 131 -8.12 -8.98 -10.20
CA ASN A 131 -6.83 -9.63 -10.31
C ASN A 131 -6.07 -9.62 -8.98
N VAL A 132 -6.57 -10.44 -8.03
CA VAL A 132 -5.97 -10.69 -6.70
C VAL A 132 -4.48 -11.07 -6.77
N THR A 133 -4.01 -11.59 -7.90
CA THR A 133 -2.58 -11.89 -8.11
C THR A 133 -1.73 -10.61 -8.14
N LEU A 134 -2.24 -9.49 -8.67
CA LEU A 134 -1.54 -8.20 -8.65
C LEU A 134 -1.44 -7.66 -7.23
N ILE A 135 -2.53 -7.72 -6.46
CA ILE A 135 -2.54 -7.32 -5.04
C ILE A 135 -1.54 -8.17 -4.24
N SER A 136 -1.51 -9.50 -4.46
CA SER A 136 -0.54 -10.38 -3.80
C SER A 136 0.91 -10.10 -4.21
N ASN A 137 1.14 -9.70 -5.47
CA ASN A 137 2.46 -9.29 -5.94
C ASN A 137 2.87 -7.93 -5.34
N ARG A 138 1.92 -7.02 -5.15
CA ARG A 138 2.14 -5.74 -4.46
C ARG A 138 2.44 -5.96 -2.96
N SER A 139 1.69 -6.84 -2.29
CA SER A 139 1.94 -7.28 -0.91
C SER A 139 3.39 -7.72 -0.69
N VAL A 140 3.94 -8.53 -1.60
CA VAL A 140 5.34 -8.97 -1.45
C VAL A 140 6.35 -7.87 -1.72
N CYS A 141 6.06 -6.89 -2.57
CA CYS A 141 6.90 -5.71 -2.69
C CYS A 141 6.97 -4.97 -1.35
N TRP A 142 5.83 -4.77 -0.68
CA TRP A 142 5.78 -4.15 0.65
C TRP A 142 6.56 -4.95 1.70
N LEU A 143 6.42 -6.28 1.72
CA LEU A 143 7.21 -7.14 2.60
C LEU A 143 8.72 -6.94 2.42
N ASN A 144 9.20 -6.89 1.17
CA ASN A 144 10.62 -6.69 0.88
C ASN A 144 11.12 -5.27 1.22
N MET A 145 10.21 -4.30 1.35
CA MET A 145 10.52 -2.94 1.79
C MET A 145 10.39 -2.76 3.31
N GLY A 146 9.95 -3.78 4.05
CA GLY A 146 9.71 -3.68 5.49
C GLY A 146 8.39 -3.00 5.86
N GLU A 147 7.51 -2.74 4.88
CA GLU A 147 6.24 -2.05 5.05
C GLU A 147 5.13 -3.03 5.49
N GLY A 148 5.23 -3.50 6.75
CA GLY A 148 4.37 -4.55 7.30
C GLY A 148 2.87 -4.26 7.22
N ASP A 149 2.44 -3.05 7.56
CA ASP A 149 1.02 -2.67 7.54
C ASP A 149 0.42 -2.68 6.13
N LYS A 150 1.19 -2.22 5.13
CA LYS A 150 0.76 -2.24 3.71
C LYS A 150 0.68 -3.66 3.19
N ALA A 151 1.70 -4.48 3.50
CA ALA A 151 1.72 -5.88 3.15
C ALA A 151 0.51 -6.64 3.75
N LEU A 152 0.17 -6.34 5.01
CA LEU A 152 -0.96 -6.92 5.73
C LEU A 152 -2.30 -6.57 5.07
N ARG A 153 -2.53 -5.29 4.74
CA ARG A 153 -3.75 -4.86 4.05
C ARG A 153 -3.94 -5.61 2.73
N ASP A 154 -2.92 -5.63 1.87
CA ASP A 154 -2.98 -6.36 0.59
C ASP A 154 -3.22 -7.86 0.81
N ALA A 155 -2.58 -8.47 1.82
CA ALA A 155 -2.76 -9.89 2.13
C ALA A 155 -4.19 -10.22 2.62
N GLN A 156 -4.78 -9.35 3.45
CA GLN A 156 -6.15 -9.51 3.94
C GLN A 156 -7.18 -9.36 2.82
N ILE A 157 -6.98 -8.40 1.90
CA ILE A 157 -7.79 -8.30 0.69
C ILE A 157 -7.67 -9.59 -0.13
N CYS A 158 -6.45 -10.12 -0.30
CA CYS A 158 -6.25 -11.38 -1.02
C CYS A 158 -7.02 -12.55 -0.39
N ARG A 159 -7.02 -12.66 0.94
CA ARG A 159 -7.77 -13.71 1.66
C ARG A 159 -9.28 -13.52 1.60
N ALA A 160 -9.74 -12.27 1.61
CA ALA A 160 -11.16 -11.97 1.50
C ALA A 160 -11.71 -12.35 0.11
N LEU A 161 -10.93 -12.08 -0.95
CA LEU A 161 -11.31 -12.37 -2.34
C LEU A 161 -11.07 -13.82 -2.77
N ARG A 162 -10.04 -14.50 -2.24
CA ARG A 162 -9.75 -15.92 -2.50
C ARG A 162 -9.42 -16.64 -1.19
N ARG A 163 -10.45 -17.25 -0.59
CA ARG A 163 -10.36 -17.93 0.72
C ARG A 163 -9.54 -19.23 0.67
N ASP A 164 -9.47 -19.87 -0.49
CA ASP A 164 -8.80 -21.16 -0.74
C ASP A 164 -7.37 -20.98 -1.28
N TRP A 165 -6.70 -19.87 -0.93
CA TRP A 165 -5.37 -19.55 -1.46
C TRP A 165 -4.29 -19.53 -0.36
N PRO A 166 -3.51 -20.61 -0.19
CA PRO A 166 -2.47 -20.71 0.84
C PRO A 166 -1.44 -19.57 0.78
N LYS A 167 -1.14 -19.08 -0.43
CA LYS A 167 -0.21 -17.97 -0.64
C LYS A 167 -0.68 -16.67 0.02
N ALA A 168 -1.98 -16.42 0.07
CA ALA A 168 -2.52 -15.23 0.75
C ALA A 168 -2.32 -15.34 2.28
N CYS A 169 -2.53 -16.54 2.84
CA CYS A 169 -2.26 -16.84 4.25
C CYS A 169 -0.78 -16.65 4.60
N PHE A 170 0.12 -17.12 3.73
CA PHE A 170 1.55 -16.90 3.88
C PHE A 170 1.92 -15.41 3.88
N ARG A 171 1.36 -14.63 2.94
CA ARG A 171 1.61 -13.17 2.88
C ARG A 171 1.14 -12.45 4.14
N GLU A 172 -0.02 -12.83 4.67
CA GLU A 172 -0.55 -12.26 5.91
C GLU A 172 0.35 -12.60 7.10
N GLY A 173 0.71 -13.88 7.28
CA GLY A 173 1.59 -14.28 8.37
C GLY A 173 2.95 -13.60 8.28
N ALA A 174 3.55 -13.50 7.09
CA ALA A 174 4.81 -12.78 6.88
C ALA A 174 4.69 -11.29 7.20
N ALA A 175 3.56 -10.65 6.89
CA ALA A 175 3.32 -9.26 7.24
C ALA A 175 3.18 -9.08 8.76
N GLN A 176 2.49 -9.98 9.43
CA GLN A 176 2.33 -9.97 10.89
C GLN A 176 3.64 -10.23 11.63
N ILE A 177 4.54 -11.05 11.08
CA ILE A 177 5.92 -11.18 11.58
C ILE A 177 6.64 -9.83 11.55
N LEU A 178 6.57 -9.07 10.44
CA LEU A 178 7.19 -7.73 10.36
C LEU A 178 6.61 -6.77 11.40
N LEU A 179 5.30 -6.89 11.66
CA LEU A 179 4.58 -6.11 12.68
C LEU A 179 4.80 -6.64 14.12
N LYS A 180 5.55 -7.74 14.28
CA LYS A 180 5.79 -8.42 15.56
C LYS A 180 4.52 -8.94 16.24
N ASP A 181 3.45 -9.12 15.48
CA ASP A 181 2.21 -9.78 15.91
C ASP A 181 2.33 -11.28 15.64
N TYR A 182 3.19 -11.93 16.42
CA TYR A 182 3.56 -13.32 16.22
C TYR A 182 2.41 -14.31 16.48
N GLU A 183 1.45 -13.94 17.34
CA GLU A 183 0.25 -14.75 17.61
C GLU A 183 -0.62 -14.83 16.36
N LYS A 184 -0.96 -13.69 15.75
CA LYS A 184 -1.74 -13.72 14.51
C LYS A 184 -0.97 -14.35 13.36
N ALA A 185 0.35 -14.14 13.31
CA ALA A 185 1.20 -14.76 12.29
C ALA A 185 1.12 -16.29 12.34
N CYS A 186 1.13 -16.85 13.56
CA CYS A 186 0.93 -18.27 13.83
C CYS A 186 -0.42 -18.75 13.26
N ASP A 187 -1.51 -18.06 13.58
CA ASP A 187 -2.86 -18.38 13.09
C ASP A 187 -2.93 -18.34 11.56
N ALA A 188 -2.35 -17.32 10.93
CA ALA A 188 -2.34 -17.18 9.49
C ALA A 188 -1.58 -18.32 8.80
N PHE A 189 -0.42 -18.73 9.33
CA PHE A 189 0.33 -19.87 8.80
C PHE A 189 -0.40 -21.20 9.02
N LEU A 190 -1.03 -21.41 10.18
CA LEU A 190 -1.84 -22.59 10.44
C LEU A 190 -3.00 -22.71 9.46
N ASP A 191 -3.69 -21.61 9.18
CA ASP A 191 -4.74 -21.59 8.15
C ASP A 191 -4.19 -21.94 6.77
N GLY A 192 -3.00 -21.43 6.41
CA GLY A 192 -2.30 -21.80 5.18
C GLY A 192 -1.99 -23.29 5.10
N LEU A 193 -1.50 -23.90 6.18
CA LEU A 193 -1.21 -25.34 6.26
C LEU A 193 -2.47 -26.21 6.25
N LYS A 194 -3.61 -25.72 6.76
CA LYS A 194 -4.91 -26.43 6.59
C LYS A 194 -5.32 -26.52 5.13
N LEU A 195 -5.02 -25.49 4.34
CA LEU A 195 -5.32 -25.45 2.89
C LEU A 195 -4.32 -26.26 2.06
N ASP A 196 -3.03 -26.23 2.43
CA ASP A 196 -1.95 -26.95 1.74
C ASP A 196 -0.95 -27.53 2.77
N PRO A 197 -1.22 -28.72 3.32
CA PRO A 197 -0.39 -29.32 4.38
C PRO A 197 1.05 -29.67 3.94
N GLY A 198 1.31 -29.76 2.64
CA GLY A 198 2.64 -30.08 2.09
C GLY A 198 3.49 -28.85 1.76
N ASN A 199 3.03 -27.65 2.13
CA ASN A 199 3.69 -26.42 1.73
C ASN A 199 4.92 -26.13 2.60
N SER A 200 6.10 -26.53 2.13
CA SER A 200 7.36 -26.32 2.85
C SER A 200 7.67 -24.84 3.11
N GLU A 201 7.17 -23.90 2.29
CA GLU A 201 7.40 -22.47 2.52
C GLU A 201 6.65 -22.01 3.79
N ILE A 202 5.39 -22.42 3.94
CA ILE A 202 4.56 -22.09 5.10
C ILE A 202 5.06 -22.84 6.34
N GLU A 203 5.42 -24.12 6.22
CA GLU A 203 5.95 -24.92 7.32
C GLU A 203 7.24 -24.33 7.90
N ASN A 204 8.16 -23.91 7.04
CA ASN A 204 9.40 -23.26 7.46
C ASN A 204 9.14 -21.90 8.14
N ALA A 205 8.17 -21.13 7.65
CA ALA A 205 7.81 -19.84 8.26
C ALA A 205 7.12 -20.02 9.61
N TYR A 206 6.24 -21.02 9.73
CA TYR A 206 5.59 -21.40 10.99
C TYR A 206 6.60 -21.88 12.04
N SER A 207 7.64 -22.61 11.61
CA SER A 207 8.71 -23.12 12.49
C SER A 207 9.83 -22.09 12.73
N SER A 208 9.60 -20.82 12.40
CA SER A 208 10.58 -19.77 12.67
C SER A 208 10.77 -19.59 14.18
N PRO A 209 12.00 -19.33 14.67
CA PRO A 209 12.25 -19.05 16.08
C PRO A 209 11.38 -17.93 16.66
N SER A 210 10.95 -16.99 15.80
CA SER A 210 10.05 -15.89 16.18
C SER A 210 8.66 -16.36 16.60
N ILE A 211 8.18 -17.49 16.03
CA ILE A 211 6.90 -18.12 16.35
C ILE A 211 7.06 -19.19 17.43
N GLU A 212 8.16 -19.97 17.39
CA GLU A 212 8.37 -21.09 18.31
C GLU A 212 8.29 -20.68 19.79
N VAL A 213 8.82 -19.51 20.16
CA VAL A 213 8.79 -19.03 21.55
C VAL A 213 7.36 -18.85 22.10
N LEU A 214 6.37 -18.57 21.24
CA LEU A 214 4.96 -18.48 21.64
C LEU A 214 4.29 -19.84 21.72
N VAL A 215 4.49 -20.69 20.72
CA VAL A 215 3.90 -22.05 20.67
C VAL A 215 4.33 -22.89 21.88
N TRP A 216 5.54 -22.66 22.40
CA TRP A 216 6.03 -23.34 23.60
C TRP A 216 5.51 -22.75 24.93
N LYS A 217 5.08 -21.49 24.97
CA LYS A 217 4.46 -20.89 26.18
C LYS A 217 3.06 -21.46 26.44
N ASP A 218 2.28 -21.70 25.39
CA ASP A 218 0.92 -22.23 25.52
C ASP A 218 0.85 -23.72 25.85
N LYS A 219 1.98 -24.45 25.74
CA LYS A 219 2.07 -25.87 26.14
C LYS A 219 2.52 -26.09 27.59
N ILE A 220 2.82 -25.02 28.34
CA ILE A 220 3.34 -25.09 29.73
C ILE A 220 2.28 -24.65 30.77
N HIS A 221 1.04 -24.43 30.35
CA HIS A 221 -0.11 -24.16 31.22
C HIS A 221 -1.22 -25.19 30.98
#